data_AF-A0A8T5RGQ3-F1
#
_entry.id   AF-A0A8T5RGQ3-F1
#
_cell.length_a   1.000
_cell.length_b   1.000
_cell.length_c   1.000
_cell.angle_alpha   90.00
_cell.angle_beta   90.00
_cell.angle_gamma   90.00
#
_symmetry.space_group_name_H-M   'P 1'
#
loop_
_entity.id
_entity.type
_entity.pdbx_description
1 polymer ?
#
loop_
_entity_poly.entity_id
_entity_poly.type
_entity_poly.pdbx_seq_one_letter_code
_entity_poly.pdbx_strand_id
1 'polypeptide(L)'
;MVVKSDISLLSTSCPECGGKVIPVQEKGENVCSQCGLVVSERIVDISHSGKRAFTKHEKEKRERTGSPISILLPDMGLSTIIDKSNITNPDLKRAAKWNSRMTWDKRNMLIATTELKRIASNLNLPSHVKKAAIRLYIEAFKKKLLRGRSINGMVAACLYFACRERSIPRTLHEILEETSINAKNVRRCYRTIIRELNLKA
;
A
#
# COMPACT_ATOMS: atom_id res chain seq x y z
N MET A 1 24.94 19.39 2.52
CA MET A 1 24.73 19.14 1.07
C MET A 1 23.28 18.77 0.87
N VAL A 2 22.47 19.73 0.42
CA VAL A 2 21.05 19.51 0.10
C VAL A 2 21.01 18.86 -1.27
N VAL A 3 20.72 17.56 -1.31
CA VAL A 3 20.40 16.88 -2.58
C VAL A 3 19.05 17.44 -3.02
N LYS A 4 19.08 18.50 -3.82
CA LYS A 4 17.93 18.92 -4.63
C LYS A 4 17.73 17.80 -5.66
N SER A 5 16.81 16.90 -5.37
CA SER A 5 16.34 15.93 -6.33
C SER A 5 15.54 16.67 -7.41
N ASP A 6 16.15 16.84 -8.59
CA ASP A 6 15.55 17.41 -9.80
C ASP A 6 14.43 16.50 -10.35
N ILE A 7 13.34 16.32 -9.59
CA ILE A 7 12.14 15.57 -10.01
C ILE A 7 11.04 16.54 -10.48
N SER A 8 11.37 17.82 -10.70
CA SER A 8 10.44 18.89 -11.10
C SER A 8 10.43 19.19 -12.60
N LEU A 9 10.55 18.19 -13.49
CA LEU A 9 10.60 18.39 -14.95
C LEU A 9 9.49 17.66 -15.71
N LEU A 10 8.25 17.75 -15.22
CA LEU A 10 7.07 17.57 -16.08
C LEU A 10 6.27 18.88 -16.08
N SER A 11 6.88 19.95 -16.58
CA SER A 11 6.13 21.15 -16.93
C SER A 11 5.26 20.83 -18.13
N THR A 12 3.94 20.90 -17.97
CA THR A 12 2.95 20.68 -19.04
C THR A 12 2.92 21.82 -20.07
N SER A 13 3.69 22.89 -19.84
CA SER A 13 3.82 24.07 -20.68
C SER A 13 5.27 24.32 -21.11
N CYS A 14 5.44 24.84 -22.32
CA CYS A 14 6.73 25.26 -22.87
C CYS A 14 7.25 26.52 -22.16
N PRO A 15 8.53 26.58 -21.77
CA PRO A 15 9.11 27.74 -21.09
C PRO A 15 9.24 28.97 -22.01
N GLU A 16 9.36 28.78 -23.32
CA GLU A 16 9.56 29.87 -24.28
C GLU A 16 8.24 30.48 -24.77
N CYS A 17 7.28 29.64 -25.19
CA CYS A 17 6.06 30.12 -25.84
C CYS A 17 4.77 29.83 -25.04
N GLY A 18 4.86 29.19 -23.87
CA GLY A 18 3.70 28.75 -23.09
C GLY A 18 2.86 27.65 -23.75
N GLY A 19 3.28 27.14 -24.90
CA GLY A 19 2.56 26.14 -25.70
C GLY A 19 2.51 24.76 -25.08
N LYS A 20 1.61 23.92 -25.60
CA LYS A 20 1.41 22.53 -25.15
C LYS A 20 2.61 21.66 -25.53
N VAL A 21 3.10 20.88 -24.59
CA VAL A 21 4.17 19.89 -24.79
C VAL A 21 3.56 18.54 -25.14
N ILE A 22 4.07 17.90 -26.20
CA ILE A 22 3.62 16.60 -26.71
C ILE A 22 4.77 15.59 -26.63
N PRO A 23 4.55 14.37 -26.12
CA PRO A 23 5.55 13.32 -26.13
C PRO A 23 5.67 12.67 -27.52
N VAL A 24 6.87 12.67 -28.09
CA VAL A 24 7.25 11.91 -29.28
C VAL A 24 7.87 10.59 -28.82
N GLN A 25 7.04 9.55 -28.75
CA GLN A 25 7.42 8.25 -28.18
C GLN A 25 8.56 7.55 -28.94
N GLU A 26 8.63 7.72 -30.25
CA GLU A 26 9.65 7.07 -31.10
C GLU A 26 11.08 7.51 -30.77
N LYS A 27 11.25 8.77 -30.36
CA LYS A 27 12.55 9.36 -29.99
C LYS A 27 12.75 9.48 -28.48
N GLY A 28 11.68 9.31 -27.70
CA GLY A 28 11.71 9.55 -26.26
C GLY A 28 11.90 11.03 -25.91
N GLU A 29 11.32 11.92 -26.71
CA GLU A 29 11.47 13.38 -26.58
C GLU A 29 10.11 14.01 -26.24
N ASN A 30 10.11 15.08 -25.44
CA ASN A 30 8.94 15.94 -25.25
C ASN A 30 9.16 17.23 -26.03
N VAL A 31 8.31 17.48 -27.02
CA VAL A 31 8.46 18.59 -27.97
C VAL A 31 7.28 19.54 -27.84
N CYS A 32 7.54 20.85 -27.87
CA CYS A 32 6.48 21.84 -27.95
C CYS A 32 5.82 21.84 -29.34
N SER A 33 4.50 21.76 -29.40
CA SER A 33 3.76 21.75 -30.67
C SER A 33 3.81 23.09 -31.44
N GLN A 34 4.13 24.20 -30.77
CA GLN A 34 4.09 25.54 -31.35
C GLN A 34 5.47 26.03 -31.81
N CYS A 35 6.49 25.90 -30.98
CA CYS A 35 7.84 26.40 -31.29
C CYS A 35 8.86 25.30 -31.63
N GLY A 36 8.51 24.02 -31.49
CA GLY A 36 9.42 22.90 -31.77
C GLY A 36 10.53 22.69 -30.74
N LEU A 37 10.52 23.44 -29.64
CA LEU A 37 11.52 23.29 -28.57
C LEU A 37 11.41 21.89 -27.93
N VAL A 38 12.55 21.21 -27.82
CA VAL A 38 12.67 19.96 -27.07
C VAL A 38 12.88 20.29 -25.59
N VAL A 39 11.87 20.00 -24.78
CA VAL A 39 11.86 20.33 -23.34
C VAL A 39 12.58 19.26 -22.51
N SER A 40 12.49 18.00 -22.95
CA SER A 40 13.20 16.88 -22.31
C SER A 40 13.48 15.78 -23.32
N GLU A 41 14.68 15.22 -23.26
CA GLU A 41 15.12 14.11 -24.10
C GLU A 41 15.31 12.83 -23.26
N ARG A 42 15.43 11.67 -23.94
CA ARG A 42 15.76 10.37 -23.33
C ARG A 42 14.78 9.91 -22.25
N ILE A 43 13.49 10.13 -22.48
CA ILE A 43 12.45 9.65 -21.58
C ILE A 43 12.46 8.12 -21.59
N VAL A 44 12.68 7.54 -20.42
CA VAL A 44 12.56 6.10 -20.23
C VAL A 44 11.09 5.77 -20.06
N ASP A 45 10.57 4.84 -20.87
CA ASP A 45 9.23 4.32 -20.66
C ASP A 45 9.20 3.45 -19.40
N ILE A 46 8.68 4.01 -18.30
CA ILE A 46 8.46 3.30 -17.04
C ILE A 46 7.10 2.58 -17.07
N SER A 47 6.18 2.92 -17.98
CA SER A 47 4.85 2.30 -18.05
C SER A 47 4.92 0.82 -18.47
N HIS A 48 5.88 0.48 -19.32
CA HIS A 48 6.22 -0.90 -19.70
C HIS A 48 7.28 -1.57 -18.82
N SER A 49 7.64 -0.99 -17.66
CA SER A 49 8.63 -1.60 -16.76
C SER A 49 8.15 -2.93 -16.15
N GLY A 50 6.87 -3.26 -16.29
CA GLY A 50 6.35 -4.61 -16.08
C GLY A 50 6.73 -5.51 -17.26
N LYS A 51 7.79 -6.31 -17.10
CA LYS A 51 8.18 -7.31 -18.10
C LYS A 51 6.98 -8.21 -18.41
N ARG A 52 6.64 -8.35 -19.70
CA ARG A 52 5.63 -9.29 -20.22
C ARG A 52 6.04 -10.71 -19.84
N ALA A 53 5.55 -11.16 -18.69
CA ALA A 53 5.66 -12.52 -18.22
C ALA A 53 4.24 -12.98 -17.97
N PHE A 54 3.77 -13.87 -18.85
CA PHE A 54 2.42 -14.41 -18.77
C PHE A 54 2.39 -15.69 -17.91
N THR A 55 3.54 -16.34 -17.76
CA THR A 55 3.72 -17.53 -16.94
C THR A 55 4.52 -17.21 -15.67
N LYS A 56 4.26 -17.98 -14.60
CA LYS A 56 4.96 -17.86 -13.32
C LYS A 56 6.48 -18.09 -13.47
N HIS A 57 6.87 -19.08 -14.26
CA HIS A 57 8.27 -19.43 -14.51
C HIS A 57 9.03 -18.34 -15.29
N GLU A 58 8.42 -17.77 -16.33
CA GLU A 58 9.02 -16.63 -17.02
C GLU A 58 9.17 -15.42 -16.11
N LYS A 59 8.21 -15.21 -15.19
CA LYS A 59 8.26 -14.14 -14.22
C LYS A 59 9.45 -14.32 -13.27
N GLU A 60 9.57 -15.49 -12.64
CA GLU A 60 10.68 -15.83 -11.74
C GLU A 60 12.06 -15.70 -12.42
N LYS A 61 12.20 -16.16 -13.68
CA LYS A 61 13.46 -16.06 -14.44
C LYS A 61 13.80 -14.62 -14.85
N ARG A 62 12.79 -13.77 -15.09
CA ARG A 62 12.96 -12.39 -15.57
C ARG A 62 12.94 -11.37 -14.42
N GLU A 63 12.56 -11.75 -13.21
CA GLU A 63 12.59 -10.90 -12.02
C GLU A 63 14.03 -10.47 -11.71
N ARG A 64 14.30 -9.16 -11.81
CA ARG A 64 15.62 -8.56 -11.57
C ARG A 64 15.65 -7.76 -10.26
N THR A 65 14.48 -7.45 -9.72
CA THR A 65 14.22 -6.69 -8.49
C THR A 65 13.16 -7.46 -7.71
N GLY A 66 13.28 -7.52 -6.39
CA GLY A 66 12.47 -8.38 -5.52
C GLY A 66 10.96 -8.11 -5.53
N SER A 67 10.27 -8.60 -4.49
CA SER A 67 8.81 -8.55 -4.37
C SER A 67 8.20 -7.16 -4.62
N PRO A 68 7.03 -7.08 -5.29
CA PRO A 68 6.37 -5.81 -5.54
C PRO A 68 5.94 -5.14 -4.23
N ILE A 69 6.15 -3.84 -4.15
CA ILE A 69 5.72 -3.03 -3.01
C ILE A 69 4.18 -2.95 -3.03
N SER A 70 3.54 -3.29 -1.91
CA SER A 70 2.09 -3.23 -1.79
C SER A 70 1.69 -2.82 -0.39
N ILE A 71 0.79 -1.85 -0.29
CA ILE A 71 0.21 -1.41 0.99
C ILE A 71 -0.54 -2.54 1.71
N LEU A 72 -0.94 -3.60 0.98
CA LEU A 72 -1.58 -4.76 1.57
C LEU A 72 -0.59 -5.66 2.33
N LEU A 73 0.72 -5.42 2.23
CA LEU A 73 1.75 -6.15 2.97
C LEU A 73 2.18 -5.35 4.22
N PRO A 74 2.55 -6.03 5.33
CA PRO A 74 3.23 -5.39 6.44
C PRO A 74 4.50 -4.67 5.95
N ASP A 75 4.74 -3.45 6.44
CA ASP A 75 5.87 -2.60 6.03
C ASP A 75 5.98 -2.46 4.50
N MET A 76 4.85 -2.49 3.80
CA MET A 76 4.72 -2.46 2.32
C MET A 76 5.50 -3.55 1.57
N GLY A 77 5.97 -4.60 2.26
CA GLY A 77 6.80 -5.66 1.68
C GLY A 77 8.31 -5.38 1.72
N LEU A 78 8.75 -4.37 2.46
CA LEU A 78 10.18 -4.03 2.62
C LEU A 78 10.91 -4.88 3.67
N SER A 79 10.17 -5.64 4.48
CA SER A 79 10.76 -6.49 5.51
C SER A 79 11.24 -7.82 4.93
N THR A 80 12.40 -8.28 5.42
CA THR A 80 12.99 -9.58 5.04
C THR A 80 13.06 -10.50 6.25
N ILE A 81 12.81 -11.79 6.03
CA ILE A 81 12.92 -12.82 7.06
C ILE A 81 14.22 -13.59 6.82
N ILE A 82 15.04 -13.72 7.86
CA ILE A 82 16.23 -14.55 7.84
C ILE A 82 15.79 -15.97 8.19
N ASP A 83 15.89 -16.89 7.24
CA ASP A 83 15.60 -18.31 7.49
C ASP A 83 16.68 -18.93 8.38
N LYS A 84 16.26 -19.76 9.34
CA LYS A 84 17.13 -20.36 10.37
C LYS A 84 17.55 -21.79 10.02
N SER A 85 16.93 -22.40 9.02
CA SER A 85 17.12 -23.80 8.61
C SER A 85 18.59 -24.17 8.38
N ASN A 86 19.31 -23.35 7.61
CA ASN A 86 20.69 -23.63 7.18
C ASN A 86 21.76 -22.84 7.94
N ILE A 87 21.41 -22.18 9.05
CA ILE A 87 22.37 -21.38 9.81
C ILE A 87 23.10 -22.26 10.83
N THR A 88 24.38 -22.53 10.59
CA THR A 88 25.25 -23.25 11.54
C THR A 88 25.92 -22.29 12.54
N ASN A 89 26.43 -21.15 12.04
CA ASN A 89 27.18 -20.18 12.84
C ASN A 89 26.34 -19.57 13.99
N PRO A 90 26.83 -19.59 15.25
CA PRO A 90 26.10 -19.08 16.41
C PRO A 90 25.81 -17.57 16.35
N ASP A 91 26.66 -16.76 15.74
CA ASP A 91 26.45 -15.32 15.62
C ASP A 91 25.33 -15.00 14.63
N LEU A 92 25.26 -15.76 13.54
CA LEU A 92 24.13 -15.66 12.60
C LEU A 92 22.83 -16.17 13.22
N LYS A 93 22.88 -17.22 14.06
CA LYS A 93 21.69 -17.65 14.84
C LYS A 93 21.23 -16.54 15.78
N ARG A 94 22.18 -15.86 16.42
CA ARG A 94 21.90 -14.70 17.28
C ARG A 94 21.26 -13.58 16.45
N ALA A 95 21.84 -13.20 15.32
CA ALA A 95 21.29 -12.17 14.43
C ALA A 95 19.87 -12.52 13.96
N ALA A 96 19.63 -13.78 13.54
CA ALA A 96 18.29 -14.24 13.15
C ALA A 96 17.29 -14.21 14.31
N LYS A 97 17.73 -14.50 15.55
CA LYS A 97 16.91 -14.35 16.76
C LYS A 97 16.58 -12.89 17.05
N TRP A 98 17.53 -11.96 16.87
CA TRP A 98 17.27 -10.52 16.98
C TRP A 98 16.32 -10.02 15.91
N ASN A 99 16.47 -10.44 14.66
CA ASN A 99 15.55 -10.08 13.56
C ASN A 99 14.11 -10.55 13.81
N SER A 100 13.94 -11.68 14.50
CA SER A 100 12.61 -12.20 14.86
C SER A 100 11.91 -11.39 15.96
N ARG A 101 12.60 -10.44 16.63
CA ARG A 101 11.99 -9.61 17.67
C ARG A 101 11.14 -8.51 17.05
N MET A 102 9.83 -8.68 17.12
CA MET A 102 8.87 -7.69 16.66
C MET A 102 8.50 -6.71 17.77
N THR A 103 8.67 -5.42 17.49
CA THR A 103 8.07 -4.32 18.26
C THR A 103 6.54 -4.43 18.22
N TRP A 104 5.86 -3.86 19.23
CA TRP A 104 4.39 -3.84 19.26
C TRP A 104 3.77 -3.27 17.98
N ASP A 105 4.34 -2.20 17.44
CA ASP A 105 3.88 -1.53 16.21
C ASP A 105 3.85 -2.49 15.01
N LYS A 106 4.98 -3.14 14.72
CA LYS A 106 5.12 -4.14 13.65
C LYS A 106 4.19 -5.34 13.85
N ARG A 107 4.09 -5.84 15.08
CA ARG A 107 3.19 -6.95 15.42
C ARG A 107 1.73 -6.58 15.16
N ASN A 108 1.34 -5.37 15.55
CA ASN A 108 0.00 -4.85 15.38
C ASN A 108 -0.36 -4.73 13.89
N MET A 109 0.52 -4.10 13.09
CA MET A 109 0.34 -4.00 11.64
C MET A 109 0.29 -5.36 10.95
N LEU A 110 1.10 -6.32 11.39
CA LEU A 110 1.06 -7.69 10.88
C LEU A 110 -0.32 -8.32 11.13
N ILE A 111 -0.78 -8.34 12.39
CA ILE A 111 -2.08 -8.91 12.77
C ILE A 111 -3.22 -8.22 12.01
N ALA A 112 -3.19 -6.89 11.92
CA ALA A 112 -4.23 -6.13 11.25
C ALA A 112 -4.31 -6.42 9.75
N THR A 113 -3.18 -6.47 9.06
CA THR A 113 -3.14 -6.76 7.62
C THR A 113 -3.52 -8.21 7.31
N THR A 114 -3.14 -9.17 8.16
CA THR A 114 -3.55 -10.58 8.00
C THR A 114 -5.05 -10.76 8.22
N GLU A 115 -5.60 -10.17 9.29
CA GLU A 115 -7.04 -10.26 9.57
C GLU A 115 -7.88 -9.56 8.48
N LEU A 116 -7.46 -8.38 8.03
CA LEU A 116 -8.15 -7.68 6.95
C LEU A 116 -8.17 -8.50 5.66
N LYS A 117 -7.04 -9.15 5.31
CA LYS A 117 -6.98 -10.04 4.15
C LYS A 117 -7.90 -11.25 4.31
N ARG A 118 -7.96 -11.85 5.50
CA ARG A 118 -8.83 -13.00 5.80
C ARG A 118 -10.30 -12.62 5.59
N ILE A 119 -10.78 -11.62 6.33
CA ILE A 119 -12.18 -11.15 6.28
C ILE A 119 -12.56 -10.72 4.85
N ALA A 120 -11.71 -9.91 4.21
CA ALA A 120 -12.02 -9.39 2.88
C ALA A 120 -11.92 -10.44 1.77
N SER A 121 -11.25 -11.57 2.01
CA SER A 121 -11.24 -12.69 1.05
C SER A 121 -12.45 -13.58 1.24
N ASN A 122 -12.87 -13.84 2.49
CA ASN A 122 -14.11 -14.58 2.78
C ASN A 122 -15.35 -13.85 2.22
N LEU A 123 -15.40 -12.52 2.36
CA LEU A 123 -16.48 -11.68 1.80
C LEU A 123 -16.31 -11.36 0.30
N ASN A 124 -15.31 -11.93 -0.38
CA ASN A 124 -15.00 -11.70 -1.80
C ASN A 124 -14.92 -10.21 -2.18
N LEU A 125 -14.34 -9.37 -1.32
CA LEU A 125 -14.22 -7.94 -1.56
C LEU A 125 -13.13 -7.63 -2.59
N PRO A 126 -13.32 -6.61 -3.44
CA PRO A 126 -12.34 -6.24 -4.45
C PRO A 126 -11.11 -5.56 -3.83
N SER A 127 -9.97 -5.62 -4.54
CA SER A 127 -8.68 -5.11 -4.06
C SER A 127 -8.71 -3.62 -3.70
N HIS A 128 -9.51 -2.80 -4.40
CA HIS A 128 -9.61 -1.37 -4.11
C HIS A 128 -10.23 -1.10 -2.72
N VAL A 129 -11.20 -1.89 -2.27
CA VAL A 129 -11.76 -1.81 -0.91
C VAL A 129 -10.73 -2.24 0.12
N LYS A 130 -10.00 -3.34 -0.12
CA LYS A 130 -8.91 -3.80 0.76
C LYS A 130 -7.86 -2.71 0.99
N LYS A 131 -7.46 -2.03 -0.10
CA LYS A 131 -6.49 -0.92 -0.06
C LYS A 131 -7.04 0.28 0.71
N ALA A 132 -8.31 0.66 0.50
CA ALA A 132 -8.94 1.76 1.22
C ALA A 132 -9.02 1.49 2.72
N ALA A 133 -9.48 0.29 3.11
CA ALA A 133 -9.57 -0.12 4.52
C ALA A 133 -8.21 -0.10 5.23
N ILE A 134 -7.13 -0.56 4.57
CA ILE A 134 -5.79 -0.51 5.14
C ILE A 134 -5.27 0.93 5.27
N ARG A 135 -5.54 1.82 4.31
CA ARG A 135 -5.14 3.23 4.43
C ARG A 135 -5.74 3.88 5.67
N LEU A 136 -7.04 3.68 5.88
CA LEU A 136 -7.74 4.18 7.07
C LEU A 136 -7.13 3.61 8.36
N TYR A 137 -6.78 2.32 8.35
CA TYR A 137 -6.12 1.70 9.48
C TYR A 137 -4.74 2.31 9.77
N ILE A 138 -3.92 2.56 8.73
CA ILE A 138 -2.62 3.22 8.86
C ILE A 138 -2.77 4.65 9.39
N GLU A 139 -3.77 5.39 8.94
CA GLU A 139 -4.06 6.73 9.45
C GLU A 139 -4.47 6.71 10.92
N ALA A 140 -5.34 5.77 11.30
CA ALA A 140 -5.71 5.56 12.71
C ALA A 140 -4.51 5.16 13.58
N PHE A 141 -3.60 4.34 13.03
CA PHE A 141 -2.34 3.96 13.67
C PHE A 141 -1.44 5.19 13.91
N LYS A 142 -1.24 6.03 12.88
CA LYS A 142 -0.45 7.27 12.97
C LYS A 142 -1.00 8.24 14.03
N LYS A 143 -2.33 8.33 14.15
CA LYS A 143 -3.01 9.14 15.17
C LYS A 143 -3.08 8.47 16.56
N LYS A 144 -2.41 7.33 16.77
CA LYS A 144 -2.37 6.58 18.04
C LYS A 144 -3.75 6.16 18.58
N LEU A 145 -4.75 5.99 17.71
CA LEU A 145 -6.13 5.64 18.08
C LEU A 145 -6.31 4.16 18.48
N LEU A 146 -5.26 3.35 18.43
CA LEU A 146 -5.37 1.90 18.64
C LEU A 146 -5.16 1.47 20.10
N ARG A 147 -4.57 2.35 20.94
CA ARG A 147 -4.26 2.01 22.32
C ARG A 147 -5.54 1.76 23.12
N GLY A 148 -5.60 0.61 23.81
CA GLY A 148 -6.76 0.20 24.61
C GLY A 148 -7.96 -0.32 23.80
N ARG A 149 -7.79 -0.59 22.50
CA ARG A 149 -8.86 -1.11 21.63
C ARG A 149 -8.43 -2.42 20.98
N SER A 150 -9.40 -3.24 20.58
CA SER A 150 -9.11 -4.49 19.88
C SER A 150 -8.66 -4.20 18.44
N ILE A 151 -7.56 -4.83 18.03
CA ILE A 151 -6.99 -4.71 16.68
C ILE A 151 -8.04 -5.15 15.65
N ASN A 152 -8.62 -6.34 15.86
CA ASN A 152 -9.61 -6.91 14.96
C ASN A 152 -10.88 -6.04 14.89
N GLY A 153 -11.25 -5.37 15.99
CA GLY A 153 -12.45 -4.50 16.04
C GLY A 153 -12.23 -3.22 15.25
N MET A 154 -11.02 -2.69 15.29
CA MET A 154 -10.63 -1.55 14.46
C MET A 154 -10.57 -1.95 12.98
N VAL A 155 -10.01 -3.11 12.66
CA VAL A 155 -9.96 -3.63 11.28
C VAL A 155 -11.37 -3.79 10.71
N ALA A 156 -12.28 -4.42 11.44
CA ALA A 156 -13.68 -4.58 11.03
C ALA A 156 -14.37 -3.22 10.80
N ALA A 157 -14.12 -2.24 11.67
CA ALA A 157 -14.68 -0.89 11.53
C ALA A 157 -14.12 -0.14 10.31
N CYS A 158 -12.81 -0.23 10.04
CA CYS A 158 -12.19 0.34 8.84
C CYS A 158 -12.72 -0.33 7.57
N LEU A 159 -12.92 -1.65 7.59
CA LEU A 159 -13.46 -2.39 6.45
C LEU A 159 -14.91 -1.99 6.17
N TYR A 160 -15.74 -1.92 7.22
CA TYR A 160 -17.13 -1.47 7.10
C TYR A 160 -17.23 -0.05 6.53
N PHE A 161 -16.39 0.88 7.00
CA PHE A 161 -16.34 2.23 6.44
C PHE A 161 -15.92 2.22 4.96
N ALA A 162 -14.85 1.49 4.60
CA ALA A 162 -14.36 1.44 3.23
C ALA A 162 -15.38 0.83 2.25
N CYS A 163 -16.14 -0.17 2.69
CA CYS A 163 -17.26 -0.73 1.93
C CYS A 163 -18.33 0.34 1.64
N ARG A 164 -18.67 1.15 2.65
CA ARG A 164 -19.66 2.22 2.51
C ARG A 164 -19.18 3.37 1.62
N GLU A 165 -17.92 3.78 1.77
CA GLU A 165 -17.29 4.82 0.95
C GLU A 165 -17.23 4.44 -0.54
N ARG A 166 -17.01 3.15 -0.84
CA ARG A 166 -16.90 2.63 -2.22
C ARG A 166 -18.22 2.16 -2.81
N SER A 167 -19.35 2.45 -2.15
CA SER A 167 -20.69 2.05 -2.59
C SER A 167 -20.84 0.53 -2.79
N ILE A 168 -20.12 -0.28 -2.01
CA ILE A 168 -20.28 -1.73 -1.93
C ILE A 168 -20.83 -2.05 -0.54
N PRO A 169 -22.14 -1.82 -0.30
CA PRO A 169 -22.70 -1.97 1.02
C PRO A 169 -22.62 -3.43 1.46
N ARG A 170 -22.01 -3.64 2.62
CA ARG A 170 -22.01 -4.90 3.36
C ARG A 170 -22.69 -4.64 4.69
N THR A 171 -23.52 -5.58 5.15
CA THR A 171 -24.16 -5.41 6.44
C THR A 171 -23.11 -5.54 7.55
N LEU A 172 -23.36 -4.88 8.70
CA LEU A 172 -22.47 -5.06 9.84
C LEU A 172 -22.48 -6.52 10.31
N HIS A 173 -23.61 -7.22 10.16
CA HIS A 173 -23.76 -8.62 10.52
C HIS A 173 -22.84 -9.54 9.69
N GLU A 174 -22.76 -9.36 8.37
CA GLU A 174 -21.82 -10.13 7.52
C GLU A 174 -20.36 -10.02 7.98
N ILE A 175 -19.93 -8.82 8.39
CA ILE A 175 -18.56 -8.60 8.88
C ILE A 175 -18.38 -9.23 10.27
N LEU A 176 -19.42 -9.22 11.10
CA LEU A 176 -19.41 -9.82 12.43
C LEU A 176 -19.44 -11.35 12.38
N GLU A 177 -20.03 -11.96 11.37
CA GLU A 177 -19.97 -13.42 11.20
C GLU A 177 -18.53 -13.88 10.92
N GLU A 178 -17.77 -13.08 10.18
CA GLU A 178 -16.36 -13.35 9.87
C GLU A 178 -15.39 -12.97 11.01
N THR A 179 -15.86 -12.28 12.04
CA THR A 179 -15.03 -11.78 13.14
C THR A 179 -15.55 -12.22 14.51
N SER A 180 -14.68 -12.74 15.37
CA SER A 180 -15.07 -13.22 16.71
C SER A 180 -15.31 -12.08 17.73
N ILE A 181 -15.90 -10.95 17.32
CA ILE A 181 -15.96 -9.72 18.10
C ILE A 181 -17.40 -9.29 18.30
N ASN A 182 -17.68 -8.77 19.50
CA ASN A 182 -18.99 -8.21 19.80
C ASN A 182 -19.29 -6.95 18.93
N ALA A 183 -20.50 -6.90 18.36
CA ALA A 183 -21.04 -5.77 17.61
C ALA A 183 -20.86 -4.42 18.32
N LYS A 184 -21.00 -4.39 19.65
CA LYS A 184 -20.83 -3.16 20.46
C LYS A 184 -19.42 -2.56 20.32
N ASN A 185 -18.40 -3.42 20.25
CA ASN A 185 -17.00 -2.98 20.13
C ASN A 185 -16.71 -2.43 18.73
N VAL A 186 -17.23 -3.08 17.68
CA VAL A 186 -17.07 -2.60 16.30
C VAL A 186 -17.75 -1.25 16.11
N ARG A 187 -19.00 -1.09 16.61
CA ARG A 187 -19.70 0.21 16.56
C ARG A 187 -18.96 1.31 17.32
N ARG A 188 -18.36 0.99 18.47
CA ARG A 188 -17.54 1.95 19.24
C ARG A 188 -16.31 2.40 18.43
N CYS A 189 -15.58 1.45 17.83
CA CYS A 189 -14.42 1.75 17.00
C CYS A 189 -14.82 2.58 15.76
N TYR A 190 -15.90 2.22 15.09
CA TYR A 190 -16.43 2.94 13.93
C TYR A 190 -16.75 4.41 14.23
N ARG A 191 -17.46 4.68 15.34
CA ARG A 191 -17.74 6.05 15.79
C ARG A 191 -16.47 6.84 16.06
N THR A 192 -15.45 6.21 16.64
CA THR A 192 -14.17 6.87 16.89
C THR A 192 -13.44 7.18 15.58
N ILE A 193 -13.38 6.25 14.63
CA ILE A 193 -12.75 6.50 13.33
C ILE A 193 -13.39 7.72 12.65
N ILE A 194 -14.73 7.76 12.58
CA ILE A 194 -15.45 8.88 11.95
C ILE A 194 -15.11 10.21 12.62
N ARG A 195 -15.15 10.24 13.96
CA ARG A 195 -14.90 11.46 14.73
C ARG A 195 -13.47 11.96 14.58
N GLU A 196 -12.49 11.06 14.65
CA GLU A 196 -11.07 11.44 14.70
C GLU A 196 -10.45 11.65 13.30
N LEU A 197 -11.03 11.01 12.27
CA LEU A 197 -10.61 11.19 10.88
C LEU A 197 -11.45 12.25 10.14
N ASN A 198 -12.42 12.90 10.81
CA ASN A 198 -13.33 13.90 10.21
C ASN A 198 -13.98 13.40 8.90
N LEU A 199 -14.33 12.12 8.87
CA LEU A 199 -14.90 11.50 7.68
C LEU A 199 -16.39 11.82 7.61
N LYS A 200 -16.88 12.17 6.42
CA LYS A 200 -18.30 12.34 6.18
C LYS A 200 -18.98 10.97 6.23
N ALA A 201 -19.97 10.84 7.11
CA ALA A 201 -20.75 9.62 7.28
C ALA A 201 -21.86 9.50 6.24
#